data_AF-A0A8D8YXW9-F1
#
_entry.id   AF-A0A8D8YXW9-F1
#
_cell.length_a   1.000
_cell.length_b   1.000
_cell.length_c   1.000
_cell.angle_alpha   90.00
_cell.angle_beta   90.00
_cell.angle_gamma   90.00
#
_symmetry.space_group_name_H-M   'P 1'
#
loop_
_entity.id
_entity.type
_entity.pdbx_description
1 polymer ?
#
loop_
_entity_poly.entity_id
_entity_poly.type
_entity_poly.pdbx_seq_one_letter_code
_entity_poly.pdbx_strand_id
1 'polypeptide(L)'
;MKNLDKLKKAHGGCKMEELRRISKENQRETAQKDVTAVEEEEKKTKGLQVTEKMKESKKKGEMLMAVEKRRGGKKEELMAVEKRRESLNYFFPESQTISMDWVTLYIQMQLCQITLKQWLSCTTFETPCPLYDTQVGVIFRQIVQGLDYIHCQGIVHHDIKPSNIFVSHDLKSVQVGDFGLACCLLPHSPHEGGYSLISAPPRADHPLGTRLYAAPEQLHGLCNPKSDIYSLGIVLFEMLINFSTDMEKSKEITKLKMGHMPPRIDTKYPHYAKIITKLLDVNPKHRPSAGQLLIHLDSNLDEGRRTMERTMSGDDKDEMIEELKLKLDRKKEEIETLQRTIRQMEEERR
;
A
#
# COMPACT_ATOMS: atom_id res chain seq x y z
N MET A 1 -35.79 44.20 -86.07
CA MET A 1 -35.06 42.92 -85.87
C MET A 1 -33.90 43.23 -84.95
N LYS A 2 -34.12 43.24 -83.64
CA LYS A 2 -33.99 42.12 -82.67
C LYS A 2 -32.53 41.68 -82.44
N ASN A 3 -32.09 41.95 -81.21
CA ASN A 3 -31.04 41.29 -80.42
C ASN A 3 -29.58 41.49 -80.83
N LEU A 4 -29.02 42.66 -80.48
CA LEU A 4 -27.59 42.76 -80.16
C LEU A 4 -27.31 43.83 -79.09
N ASP A 5 -28.25 43.98 -78.15
CA ASP A 5 -28.14 44.83 -76.97
C ASP A 5 -28.66 44.04 -75.76
N LYS A 6 -27.91 44.11 -74.66
CA LYS A 6 -28.09 43.45 -73.34
C LYS A 6 -27.31 42.15 -73.13
N LEU A 7 -25.99 42.25 -72.90
CA LEU A 7 -25.26 41.47 -71.87
C LEU A 7 -23.76 41.86 -71.78
N LYS A 8 -23.45 43.15 -71.56
CA LYS A 8 -22.07 43.64 -71.34
C LYS A 8 -21.85 44.44 -70.04
N LYS A 9 -22.64 44.20 -68.99
CA LYS A 9 -22.40 44.76 -67.66
C LYS A 9 -22.78 43.78 -66.54
N ALA A 10 -21.90 42.82 -66.28
CA ALA A 10 -21.66 42.09 -65.02
C ALA A 10 -20.78 40.87 -65.35
N HIS A 11 -19.83 40.50 -64.48
CA HIS A 11 -18.82 39.41 -64.63
C HIS A 11 -17.44 39.75 -65.22
N GLY A 12 -16.86 40.89 -64.83
CA GLY A 12 -15.43 41.19 -65.07
C GLY A 12 -14.48 41.00 -63.87
N GLY A 13 -15.00 40.89 -62.64
CA GLY A 13 -14.16 40.91 -61.42
C GLY A 13 -13.83 39.54 -60.82
N CYS A 14 -14.68 38.53 -60.99
CA CYS A 14 -14.61 37.31 -60.16
C CYS A 14 -13.69 36.21 -60.70
N LYS A 15 -13.28 36.24 -61.98
CA LYS A 15 -12.50 35.14 -62.60
C LYS A 15 -10.97 35.27 -62.45
N MET A 16 -10.45 36.46 -62.19
CA MET A 16 -9.01 36.70 -62.01
C MET A 16 -8.53 36.47 -60.57
N GLU A 17 -9.40 36.63 -59.58
CA GLU A 17 -9.09 36.32 -58.17
C GLU A 17 -9.12 34.82 -57.88
N GLU A 18 -9.97 34.07 -58.56
CA GLU A 18 -10.08 32.61 -58.43
C GLU A 18 -8.87 31.89 -59.05
N LEU A 19 -8.38 32.36 -60.21
CA LEU A 19 -7.15 31.84 -60.82
C LEU A 19 -5.87 32.14 -60.01
N ARG A 20 -5.84 33.27 -59.28
CA ARG A 20 -4.73 33.60 -58.35
C ARG A 20 -4.76 32.79 -57.06
N ARG A 21 -5.95 32.37 -56.59
CA ARG A 21 -6.09 31.45 -55.45
C ARG A 21 -5.62 30.04 -55.80
N ILE A 22 -6.07 29.50 -56.94
CA ILE A 22 -5.68 28.15 -57.40
C ILE A 22 -4.17 28.05 -57.65
N SER A 23 -3.53 29.11 -58.18
CA SER A 23 -2.06 29.12 -58.36
C SER A 23 -1.27 29.16 -57.04
N LYS A 24 -1.81 29.79 -55.97
CA LYS A 24 -1.18 29.81 -54.64
C LYS A 24 -1.42 28.53 -53.85
N GLU A 25 -2.55 27.86 -54.10
CA GLU A 25 -2.91 26.59 -53.48
C GLU A 25 -2.10 25.43 -54.08
N ASN A 26 -1.91 25.40 -55.40
CA ASN A 26 -1.04 24.43 -56.06
C ASN A 26 0.45 24.58 -55.68
N GLN A 27 0.93 25.79 -55.39
CA GLN A 27 2.30 26.04 -54.89
C GLN A 27 2.48 25.63 -53.41
N ARG A 28 1.41 25.66 -52.61
CA ARG A 28 1.42 25.17 -51.23
C ARG A 28 1.35 23.64 -51.17
N GLU A 29 0.58 23.00 -52.05
CA GLU A 29 0.51 21.53 -52.11
C GLU A 29 1.79 20.86 -52.63
N THR A 30 2.53 21.51 -53.54
CA THR A 30 3.85 21.00 -53.97
C THR A 30 4.90 21.17 -52.88
N ALA A 31 4.92 22.31 -52.18
CA ALA A 31 5.81 22.51 -51.03
C ALA A 31 5.50 21.59 -49.84
N GLN A 32 4.22 21.27 -49.59
CA GLN A 32 3.82 20.36 -48.50
C GLN A 32 4.20 18.90 -48.81
N LYS A 33 4.10 18.46 -50.07
CA LYS A 33 4.46 17.09 -50.50
C LYS A 33 5.97 16.83 -50.43
N ASP A 34 6.79 17.83 -50.75
CA ASP A 34 8.25 17.72 -50.68
C ASP A 34 8.77 17.69 -49.23
N VAL A 35 8.12 18.42 -48.30
CA VAL A 35 8.48 18.37 -46.86
C VAL A 35 8.09 17.04 -46.22
N THR A 36 6.93 16.47 -46.57
CA THR A 36 6.51 15.15 -46.05
C THR A 36 7.36 13.99 -46.57
N ALA A 37 7.88 14.08 -47.79
CA ALA A 37 8.75 13.04 -48.36
C ALA A 37 10.15 13.00 -47.69
N VAL A 38 10.68 14.17 -47.33
CA VAL A 38 11.97 14.29 -46.62
C VAL A 38 11.86 13.82 -45.16
N GLU A 39 10.73 14.08 -44.48
CA GLU A 39 10.50 13.59 -43.11
C GLU A 39 10.28 12.06 -43.02
N GLU A 40 9.71 11.43 -44.07
CA GLU A 40 9.54 9.97 -44.10
C GLU A 40 10.85 9.22 -44.41
N GLU A 41 11.75 9.76 -45.23
CA GLU A 41 13.08 9.17 -45.45
C GLU A 41 14.00 9.31 -44.22
N GLU A 42 13.93 10.44 -43.50
CA GLU A 42 14.66 10.60 -42.21
C GLU A 42 14.14 9.65 -41.13
N LYS A 43 12.83 9.36 -41.09
CA LYS A 43 12.25 8.37 -40.16
C LYS A 43 12.64 6.94 -40.50
N LYS A 44 12.76 6.58 -41.79
CA LYS A 44 13.20 5.24 -42.24
C LYS A 44 14.68 4.98 -41.93
N THR A 45 15.54 5.96 -42.15
CA THR A 45 16.99 5.85 -41.87
C THR A 45 17.29 5.82 -40.36
N LYS A 46 16.57 6.61 -39.55
CA LYS A 46 16.64 6.53 -38.08
C LYS A 46 16.06 5.20 -37.54
N GLY A 47 15.01 4.68 -38.15
CA GLY A 47 14.42 3.37 -37.79
C GLY A 47 15.34 2.18 -38.03
N LEU A 48 16.04 2.12 -39.17
CA LEU A 48 16.98 1.03 -39.45
C LEU A 48 18.19 1.03 -38.50
N GLN A 49 18.78 2.20 -38.20
CA GLN A 49 19.92 2.30 -37.27
C GLN A 49 19.56 1.90 -35.83
N VAL A 50 18.30 2.11 -35.40
CA VAL A 50 17.83 1.66 -34.08
C VAL A 50 17.67 0.14 -34.02
N THR A 51 17.21 -0.50 -35.11
CA THR A 51 17.01 -1.96 -35.14
C THR A 51 18.31 -2.77 -35.19
N GLU A 52 19.37 -2.26 -35.82
CA GLU A 52 20.69 -2.91 -35.79
C GLU A 52 21.38 -2.75 -34.42
N LYS A 53 21.32 -1.56 -33.81
CA LYS A 53 21.83 -1.33 -32.44
C LYS A 53 21.11 -2.18 -31.39
N MET A 54 19.80 -2.42 -31.55
CA MET A 54 19.04 -3.33 -30.67
C MET A 54 19.47 -4.80 -30.82
N LYS A 55 19.81 -5.26 -32.03
CA LYS A 55 20.28 -6.63 -32.26
C LYS A 55 21.69 -6.87 -31.71
N GLU A 56 22.58 -5.88 -31.82
CA GLU A 56 23.91 -5.93 -31.19
C GLU A 56 23.83 -5.91 -29.67
N SER A 57 22.94 -5.09 -29.09
CA SER A 57 22.74 -5.01 -27.63
C SER A 57 22.13 -6.30 -27.05
N LYS A 58 21.27 -7.00 -27.80
CA LYS A 58 20.73 -8.32 -27.41
C LYS A 58 21.81 -9.40 -27.40
N LYS A 59 22.68 -9.45 -28.42
CA LYS A 59 23.81 -10.39 -28.48
C LYS A 59 24.84 -10.14 -27.37
N LYS A 60 25.08 -8.87 -27.00
CA LYS A 60 25.95 -8.49 -25.87
C LYS A 60 25.34 -8.91 -24.53
N GLY A 61 24.03 -8.79 -24.36
CA GLY A 61 23.31 -9.20 -23.15
C GLY A 61 23.26 -10.72 -22.95
N GLU A 62 23.06 -11.49 -24.02
CA GLU A 62 23.05 -12.96 -23.97
C GLU A 62 24.44 -13.55 -23.68
N MET A 63 25.52 -12.89 -24.14
CA MET A 63 26.89 -13.33 -23.88
C MET A 63 27.36 -13.01 -22.44
N LEU A 64 26.85 -11.95 -21.80
CA LEU A 64 27.14 -11.64 -20.39
C LEU A 64 26.45 -12.62 -19.43
N MET A 65 25.20 -12.99 -19.70
CA MET A 65 24.43 -13.95 -18.89
C MET A 65 25.03 -15.36 -18.85
N ALA A 66 25.78 -15.76 -19.90
CA ALA A 66 26.44 -17.06 -19.95
C ALA A 66 27.73 -17.14 -19.10
N VAL A 67 28.35 -15.99 -18.78
CA VAL A 67 29.59 -15.91 -17.99
C VAL A 67 29.31 -15.76 -16.49
N GLU A 68 28.15 -15.22 -16.10
CA GLU A 68 27.77 -14.96 -14.70
C GLU A 68 27.29 -16.19 -13.90
N LYS A 69 27.13 -17.37 -14.54
CA LYS A 69 26.63 -18.58 -13.85
C LYS A 69 27.64 -19.29 -12.93
N ARG A 70 28.81 -18.70 -12.66
CA ARG A 70 29.83 -19.26 -11.76
C ARG A 70 30.52 -18.18 -10.91
N ARG A 71 29.92 -17.81 -9.77
CA ARG A 71 30.55 -17.45 -8.46
C ARG A 71 29.79 -16.34 -7.71
N GLY A 72 29.01 -16.76 -6.71
CA GLY A 72 28.80 -16.12 -5.39
C GLY A 72 28.63 -14.59 -5.26
N GLY A 73 27.37 -14.12 -5.24
CA GLY A 73 26.64 -13.53 -4.10
C GLY A 73 27.16 -12.30 -3.32
N LYS A 74 28.42 -11.88 -3.40
CA LYS A 74 28.92 -10.64 -2.73
C LYS A 74 29.41 -9.57 -3.71
N LYS A 75 29.58 -9.92 -4.99
CA LYS A 75 30.02 -9.00 -6.04
C LYS A 75 28.88 -8.20 -6.67
N GLU A 76 27.65 -8.72 -6.63
CA GLU A 76 26.47 -8.08 -7.23
C GLU A 76 26.08 -6.78 -6.52
N GLU A 77 26.19 -6.73 -5.19
CA GLU A 77 25.86 -5.54 -4.41
C GLU A 77 26.90 -4.42 -4.63
N LEU A 78 28.18 -4.79 -4.69
CA LEU A 78 29.28 -3.86 -4.99
C LEU A 78 29.23 -3.37 -6.44
N MET A 79 28.94 -4.25 -7.41
CA MET A 79 28.75 -3.85 -8.81
C MET A 79 27.50 -3.01 -9.02
N ALA A 80 26.41 -3.22 -8.27
CA ALA A 80 25.21 -2.38 -8.37
C ALA A 80 25.44 -0.97 -7.84
N VAL A 81 26.34 -0.79 -6.87
CA VAL A 81 26.82 0.52 -6.37
C VAL A 81 27.77 1.16 -7.38
N GLU A 82 28.73 0.41 -7.92
CA GLU A 82 29.70 0.91 -8.92
C GLU A 82 29.01 1.31 -10.23
N LYS A 83 28.04 0.52 -10.69
CA LYS A 83 27.25 0.79 -11.90
C LYS A 83 26.34 2.01 -11.73
N ARG A 84 25.88 2.29 -10.51
CA ARG A 84 25.19 3.55 -10.15
C ARG A 84 26.14 4.75 -10.26
N ARG A 85 27.40 4.56 -9.85
CA ARG A 85 28.48 5.57 -9.94
C ARG A 85 28.88 5.87 -11.39
N GLU A 86 29.01 4.86 -12.22
CA GLU A 86 29.31 5.01 -13.66
C GLU A 86 28.16 5.65 -14.44
N SER A 87 26.90 5.33 -14.09
CA SER A 87 25.71 5.95 -14.70
C SER A 87 25.61 7.44 -14.39
N LEU A 88 26.03 7.87 -13.19
CA LEU A 88 26.10 9.29 -12.82
C LEU A 88 27.23 10.02 -13.55
N ASN A 89 28.39 9.38 -13.70
CA ASN A 89 29.55 9.98 -14.39
C ASN A 89 29.33 10.17 -15.90
N TYR A 90 28.45 9.39 -16.53
CA TYR A 90 28.13 9.57 -17.95
C TYR A 90 27.27 10.81 -18.23
N PHE A 91 26.55 11.32 -17.22
CA PHE A 91 25.67 12.50 -17.36
C PHE A 91 26.38 13.83 -17.09
N PHE A 92 27.54 13.81 -16.44
CA PHE A 92 28.32 15.00 -16.08
C PHE A 92 29.80 14.79 -16.43
N PRO A 93 30.22 15.08 -17.67
CA PRO A 93 31.61 14.97 -18.06
C PRO A 93 32.38 16.19 -17.55
N GLU A 94 33.21 15.94 -16.55
CA GLU A 94 34.37 16.72 -16.09
C GLU A 94 34.17 18.19 -15.64
N SER A 95 34.73 18.47 -14.46
CA SER A 95 35.00 19.80 -13.88
C SER A 95 33.90 20.44 -13.03
N GLN A 96 33.51 19.76 -11.96
CA GLN A 96 33.35 20.36 -10.62
C GLN A 96 33.10 19.19 -9.65
N THR A 97 33.88 19.11 -8.58
CA THR A 97 33.53 18.30 -7.42
C THR A 97 32.20 18.82 -6.88
N ILE A 98 31.08 18.26 -7.36
CA ILE A 98 29.77 18.48 -6.79
C ILE A 98 29.86 17.91 -5.39
N SER A 99 30.00 18.79 -4.39
CA SER A 99 29.66 18.49 -3.01
C SER A 99 28.27 17.87 -3.08
N MET A 100 28.15 16.55 -2.91
CA MET A 100 26.82 15.96 -2.76
C MET A 100 26.31 16.41 -1.40
N ASP A 101 25.69 17.58 -1.41
CA ASP A 101 24.92 18.09 -0.30
C ASP A 101 23.76 17.11 -0.11
N TRP A 102 23.95 16.20 0.82
CA TRP A 102 22.92 15.27 1.23
C TRP A 102 21.83 16.09 1.91
N VAL A 103 20.61 15.96 1.40
CA VAL A 103 19.44 16.58 2.03
C VAL A 103 18.83 15.55 2.97
N THR A 104 18.87 15.82 4.27
CA THR A 104 18.17 14.99 5.27
C THR A 104 16.82 15.60 5.59
N LEU A 105 15.75 14.84 5.33
CA LEU A 105 14.41 15.17 5.79
C LEU A 105 14.16 14.53 7.16
N TYR A 106 13.88 15.36 8.17
CA TYR A 106 13.42 14.91 9.48
C TYR A 106 11.91 15.08 9.58
N ILE A 107 11.19 14.03 9.93
CA ILE A 107 9.75 14.05 10.22
C ILE A 107 9.57 13.80 11.70
N GLN A 108 9.11 14.80 12.44
CA GLN A 108 8.79 14.67 13.86
C GLN A 108 7.32 14.23 14.01
N MET A 109 7.08 13.20 14.82
CA MET A 109 5.75 12.66 15.10
C MET A 109 5.63 12.27 16.58
N GLN A 110 4.40 11.96 17.01
CA GLN A 110 4.16 11.43 18.35
C GLN A 110 4.94 10.12 18.55
N LEU A 111 5.60 9.98 19.70
CA LEU A 111 6.27 8.75 20.07
C LEU A 111 5.24 7.73 20.57
N CYS A 112 5.07 6.64 19.82
CA CYS A 112 4.41 5.43 20.29
C CYS A 112 5.45 4.41 20.74
N GLN A 113 5.20 3.71 21.86
CA GLN A 113 6.24 2.94 22.53
C GLN A 113 6.60 1.65 21.80
N ILE A 114 5.61 0.93 21.25
CA ILE A 114 5.83 -0.32 20.52
C ILE A 114 5.01 -0.36 19.23
N THR A 115 5.46 -1.19 18.31
CA THR A 115 4.70 -1.60 17.12
C THR A 115 3.86 -2.84 17.42
N LEU A 116 2.82 -3.09 16.63
CA LEU A 116 2.05 -4.33 16.71
C LEU A 116 2.96 -5.55 16.45
N LYS A 117 3.96 -5.42 15.57
CA LYS A 117 4.98 -6.47 15.37
C LYS A 117 5.68 -6.86 16.67
N GLN A 118 6.10 -5.86 17.45
CA GLN A 118 6.77 -6.09 18.74
C GLN A 118 5.78 -6.66 19.76
N TRP A 119 4.55 -6.14 19.82
CA TRP A 119 3.50 -6.67 20.68
C TRP A 119 3.27 -8.17 20.43
N LEU A 120 3.12 -8.58 19.15
CA LEU A 120 2.94 -9.98 18.76
C LEU A 120 4.12 -10.89 19.14
N SER A 121 5.34 -10.36 19.13
CA SER A 121 6.52 -11.11 19.56
C SER A 121 6.61 -11.30 21.08
N CYS A 122 5.94 -10.44 21.85
CA CYS A 122 5.91 -10.53 23.31
C CYS A 122 4.71 -11.31 23.85
N THR A 123 3.62 -11.44 23.09
CA THR A 123 2.39 -12.13 23.51
C THR A 123 2.48 -13.66 23.45
N THR A 124 3.65 -14.21 23.16
CA THR A 124 3.88 -15.66 23.00
C THR A 124 3.82 -16.47 24.30
N PHE A 125 3.18 -15.98 25.36
CA PHE A 125 3.18 -16.64 26.66
C PHE A 125 2.31 -17.91 26.66
N GLU A 126 2.84 -18.97 27.25
CA GLU A 126 2.32 -20.35 27.31
C GLU A 126 0.97 -20.50 28.04
N THR A 127 0.38 -19.42 28.55
CA THR A 127 -0.91 -19.43 29.24
C THR A 127 -1.98 -18.71 28.41
N PRO A 128 -3.11 -19.38 28.06
CA PRO A 128 -4.21 -18.72 27.39
C PRO A 128 -4.74 -17.58 28.28
N CYS A 129 -4.46 -16.34 27.91
CA CYS A 129 -5.07 -15.19 28.56
C CYS A 129 -6.54 -15.12 28.10
N PRO A 130 -7.53 -15.23 28.99
CA PRO A 130 -8.94 -15.13 28.62
C PRO A 130 -9.29 -13.79 27.96
N LEU A 131 -8.48 -12.76 28.19
CA LEU A 131 -8.65 -11.41 27.65
C LEU A 131 -7.99 -11.22 26.28
N TYR A 132 -7.25 -12.21 25.76
CA TYR A 132 -6.51 -12.06 24.49
C TYR A 132 -7.46 -11.75 23.32
N ASP A 133 -8.59 -12.45 23.26
CA ASP A 133 -9.62 -12.19 22.23
C ASP A 133 -10.13 -10.74 22.32
N THR A 134 -10.41 -10.26 23.53
CA THR A 134 -10.83 -8.87 23.78
C THR A 134 -9.76 -7.87 23.35
N GLN A 135 -8.48 -8.13 23.63
CA GLN A 135 -7.36 -7.29 23.21
C GLN A 135 -7.24 -7.23 21.69
N VAL A 136 -7.34 -8.38 21.01
CA VAL A 136 -7.35 -8.46 19.55
C VAL A 136 -8.49 -7.62 18.97
N GLY A 137 -9.71 -7.77 19.50
CA GLY A 137 -10.87 -6.99 19.07
C GLY A 137 -10.69 -5.48 19.25
N VAL A 138 -10.16 -5.04 20.40
CA VAL A 138 -9.89 -3.63 20.68
C VAL A 138 -8.84 -3.04 19.73
N ILE A 139 -7.74 -3.76 19.52
CA ILE A 139 -6.67 -3.31 18.62
C ILE A 139 -7.19 -3.28 17.18
N PHE A 140 -7.83 -4.36 16.73
CA PHE A 140 -8.35 -4.49 15.37
C PHE A 140 -9.34 -3.37 15.04
N ARG A 141 -10.28 -3.11 15.95
CA ARG A 141 -11.27 -2.04 15.79
C ARG A 141 -10.61 -0.67 15.62
N GLN A 142 -9.62 -0.32 16.43
CA GLN A 142 -8.91 0.96 16.32
C GLN A 142 -8.12 1.08 14.99
N ILE A 143 -7.53 -0.01 14.50
CA ILE A 143 -6.89 -0.01 13.16
C ILE A 143 -7.93 0.29 12.08
N VAL A 144 -9.11 -0.35 12.15
CA VAL A 144 -10.19 -0.10 11.18
C VAL A 144 -10.67 1.35 11.26
N GLN A 145 -10.75 1.94 12.45
CA GLN A 145 -11.08 3.37 12.63
C GLN A 145 -10.05 4.28 11.95
N GLY A 146 -8.76 3.99 12.12
CA GLY A 146 -7.69 4.71 11.44
C GLY A 146 -7.77 4.58 9.91
N LEU A 147 -8.05 3.39 9.40
CA LEU A 147 -8.24 3.15 7.96
C LEU A 147 -9.45 3.89 7.40
N ASP A 148 -10.59 3.83 8.09
CA ASP A 148 -11.80 4.52 7.68
C ASP A 148 -11.58 6.02 7.57
N TYR A 149 -10.88 6.60 8.54
CA TYR A 149 -10.49 8.00 8.52
C TYR A 149 -9.65 8.35 7.28
N ILE A 150 -8.53 7.65 7.03
CA ILE A 150 -7.66 7.99 5.90
C ILE A 150 -8.33 7.71 4.55
N HIS A 151 -9.16 6.66 4.46
CA HIS A 151 -9.93 6.35 3.26
C HIS A 151 -10.96 7.43 2.95
N CYS A 152 -11.60 8.00 3.97
CA CYS A 152 -12.50 9.15 3.82
C CYS A 152 -11.78 10.43 3.37
N GLN A 153 -10.48 10.56 3.68
CA GLN A 153 -9.62 11.64 3.16
C GLN A 153 -9.09 11.34 1.74
N GLY A 154 -9.53 10.24 1.12
CA GLY A 154 -9.05 9.83 -0.21
C GLY A 154 -7.62 9.30 -0.20
N ILE A 155 -7.08 8.90 0.95
CA ILE A 155 -5.72 8.36 1.09
C ILE A 155 -5.79 6.85 1.22
N VAL A 156 -5.04 6.14 0.38
CA VAL A 156 -4.80 4.69 0.49
C VAL A 156 -3.38 4.49 1.01
N HIS A 157 -3.21 3.63 2.02
CA HIS A 157 -1.92 3.48 2.69
C HIS A 157 -0.93 2.58 1.94
N HIS A 158 -1.40 1.46 1.37
CA HIS A 158 -0.62 0.46 0.61
C HIS A 158 0.51 -0.29 1.36
N ASP A 159 0.71 -0.06 2.66
CA ASP A 159 1.74 -0.78 3.43
C ASP A 159 1.28 -1.09 4.85
N ILE A 160 0.00 -1.44 4.98
CA ILE A 160 -0.57 -1.94 6.22
C ILE A 160 0.08 -3.27 6.58
N LYS A 161 0.82 -3.27 7.69
CA LYS A 161 1.52 -4.42 8.26
C LYS A 161 1.82 -4.15 9.73
N PRO A 162 2.14 -5.19 10.54
CA PRO A 162 2.31 -5.01 11.98
C PRO A 162 3.42 -4.02 12.39
N SER A 163 4.45 -3.79 11.57
CA SER A 163 5.49 -2.80 11.89
C SER A 163 5.06 -1.34 11.67
N ASN A 164 3.97 -1.11 10.94
CA ASN A 164 3.44 0.21 10.60
C ASN A 164 2.18 0.54 11.42
N ILE A 165 1.86 -0.32 12.39
CA ILE A 165 0.81 -0.13 13.36
C ILE A 165 1.49 0.03 14.72
N PHE A 166 1.20 1.13 15.38
CA PHE A 166 1.77 1.50 16.66
C PHE A 166 0.74 1.29 17.77
N VAL A 167 1.20 0.78 18.92
CA VAL A 167 0.34 0.37 20.04
C VAL A 167 0.93 0.94 21.33
N SER A 168 0.09 1.56 22.17
CA SER A 168 0.50 1.99 23.51
C SER A 168 0.63 0.81 24.47
N HIS A 169 1.46 0.93 25.51
CA HIS A 169 1.62 -0.13 26.53
C HIS A 169 0.31 -0.54 27.22
N ASP A 170 -0.60 0.42 27.42
CA ASP A 170 -1.90 0.18 28.04
C ASP A 170 -2.99 -0.27 27.05
N LEU A 171 -2.61 -0.49 25.78
CA LEU A 171 -3.48 -0.88 24.65
C LEU A 171 -4.64 0.10 24.39
N LYS A 172 -4.62 1.30 24.99
CA LYS A 172 -5.68 2.29 24.82
C LYS A 172 -5.62 3.04 23.51
N SER A 173 -4.43 3.17 22.93
CA SER A 173 -4.25 3.85 21.64
C SER A 173 -3.53 2.96 20.65
N VAL A 174 -4.15 2.78 19.49
CA VAL A 174 -3.55 2.15 18.31
C VAL A 174 -3.59 3.14 17.16
N GLN A 175 -2.44 3.34 16.51
CA GLN A 175 -2.27 4.31 15.44
C GLN A 175 -1.65 3.66 14.21
N VAL A 176 -2.17 4.01 13.03
CA VAL A 176 -1.57 3.64 11.74
C VAL A 176 -0.54 4.72 11.39
N GLY A 177 0.67 4.32 11.02
CA GLY A 177 1.74 5.23 10.62
C GLY A 177 2.54 4.72 9.42
N ASP A 178 3.57 5.48 9.04
CA ASP A 178 4.38 5.23 7.85
C ASP A 178 3.60 5.25 6.52
N PHE A 179 3.34 6.46 6.06
CA PHE A 179 2.68 6.76 4.79
C PHE A 179 3.65 6.81 3.59
N GLY A 180 4.85 6.23 3.71
CA GLY A 180 5.89 6.31 2.67
C GLY A 180 5.47 5.74 1.31
N LEU A 181 4.46 4.87 1.28
CA LEU A 181 3.89 4.25 0.07
C LEU A 181 2.44 4.68 -0.21
N ALA A 182 1.94 5.66 0.54
CA ALA A 182 0.56 6.10 0.41
C ALA A 182 0.28 6.70 -0.97
N CYS A 183 -0.95 6.50 -1.44
CA CYS A 183 -1.47 7.05 -2.68
C CYS A 183 -2.73 7.87 -2.39
N CYS A 184 -2.85 9.04 -3.02
CA CYS A 184 -4.06 9.84 -2.93
C CYS A 184 -4.94 9.61 -4.14
N LEU A 185 -6.22 9.36 -3.90
CA LEU A 185 -7.29 9.33 -4.89
C LEU A 185 -7.70 10.77 -5.16
N LEU A 186 -7.08 11.40 -6.17
CA LEU A 186 -7.57 12.71 -6.62
C LEU A 186 -8.94 12.55 -7.27
N PRO A 187 -9.93 13.40 -6.97
CA PRO A 187 -11.17 13.44 -7.73
C PRO A 187 -10.85 13.87 -9.17
N HIS A 188 -10.96 12.94 -10.12
CA HIS A 188 -10.94 13.28 -11.55
C HIS A 188 -12.33 13.77 -11.97
N SER A 189 -12.33 14.74 -12.88
CA SER A 189 -13.51 15.12 -13.67
C SER A 189 -14.17 13.85 -14.25
N PRO A 190 -15.52 13.80 -14.33
CA PRO A 190 -16.33 12.58 -14.47
C PRO A 190 -16.18 11.80 -15.80
N HIS A 191 -15.16 12.07 -16.61
CA HIS A 191 -15.01 11.52 -17.95
C HIS A 191 -13.95 10.42 -18.13
N GLU A 192 -13.08 10.14 -17.16
CA GLU A 192 -12.13 9.02 -17.25
C GLU A 192 -12.07 8.27 -15.92
N GLY A 193 -12.56 7.02 -15.92
CA GLY A 193 -12.68 6.14 -14.74
C GLY A 193 -11.35 5.58 -14.22
N GLY A 194 -10.34 6.44 -14.03
CA GLY A 194 -9.04 6.09 -13.48
C GLY A 194 -8.59 7.10 -12.44
N TYR A 195 -8.17 6.61 -11.27
CA TYR A 195 -7.50 7.42 -10.25
C TYR A 195 -6.05 7.67 -10.71
N SER A 196 -5.65 8.91 -10.97
CA SER A 196 -4.23 9.20 -11.23
C SER A 196 -3.42 9.07 -9.94
N LEU A 197 -2.41 8.21 -9.98
CA LEU A 197 -1.40 8.12 -8.93
C LEU A 197 -0.63 9.44 -8.84
N ILE A 198 -0.45 9.99 -7.64
CA ILE A 198 0.48 11.10 -7.37
C ILE A 198 1.95 10.62 -7.38
N SER A 199 2.18 9.30 -7.27
CA SER A 199 3.50 8.68 -7.30
C SER A 199 3.68 7.78 -8.53
N ALA A 200 4.90 7.68 -9.04
CA ALA A 200 5.20 6.86 -10.22
C ALA A 200 4.61 5.44 -10.10
N PRO A 201 4.00 4.89 -11.16
CA PRO A 201 3.50 3.53 -11.14
C PRO A 201 4.66 2.56 -10.81
N PRO A 202 4.40 1.50 -10.03
CA PRO A 202 5.41 0.50 -9.76
C PRO A 202 5.99 -0.01 -11.08
N ARG A 203 7.32 -0.05 -11.18
CA ARG A 203 7.94 -0.84 -12.23
C ARG A 203 7.56 -2.30 -11.99
N ALA A 204 7.24 -3.04 -13.06
CA ALA A 204 6.83 -4.43 -12.98
C ALA A 204 7.86 -5.36 -12.29
N ASP A 205 9.10 -4.89 -12.12
CA ASP A 205 10.20 -5.58 -11.41
C ASP A 205 10.29 -5.23 -9.91
N HIS A 206 9.59 -4.20 -9.43
CA HIS A 206 9.60 -3.71 -8.03
C HIS A 206 8.18 -3.48 -7.51
N PRO A 207 7.45 -4.52 -7.08
CA PRO A 207 6.14 -4.35 -6.46
C PRO A 207 6.23 -3.45 -5.21
N LEU A 208 5.26 -2.54 -5.07
CA LEU A 208 5.14 -1.63 -3.92
C LEU A 208 4.77 -2.42 -2.65
N GLY A 209 5.43 -2.07 -1.54
CA GLY A 209 5.10 -2.57 -0.21
C GLY A 209 5.64 -3.95 0.13
N THR A 210 5.27 -4.43 1.29
CA THR A 210 5.70 -5.75 1.77
C THR A 210 4.85 -6.83 1.10
N ARG A 211 5.36 -7.52 0.06
CA ARG A 211 4.62 -8.51 -0.77
C ARG A 211 3.78 -9.53 0.01
N LEU A 212 4.21 -9.87 1.22
CA LEU A 212 3.49 -10.79 2.10
C LEU A 212 2.05 -10.29 2.37
N TYR A 213 1.88 -9.00 2.65
CA TYR A 213 0.59 -8.38 2.99
C TYR A 213 -0.15 -7.80 1.79
N ALA A 214 0.57 -7.43 0.72
CA ALA A 214 -0.01 -6.74 -0.43
C ALA A 214 -1.15 -7.52 -1.10
N ALA A 215 -2.20 -6.77 -1.45
CA ALA A 215 -3.36 -7.25 -2.19
C ALA A 215 -3.02 -7.54 -3.67
N PRO A 216 -3.73 -8.47 -4.33
CA PRO A 216 -3.47 -8.79 -5.73
C PRO A 216 -3.51 -7.56 -6.65
N GLU A 217 -4.51 -6.70 -6.51
CA GLU A 217 -4.67 -5.50 -7.33
C GLU A 217 -3.58 -4.43 -7.07
N GLN A 218 -3.09 -4.33 -5.83
CA GLN A 218 -1.97 -3.45 -5.47
C GLN A 218 -0.68 -3.87 -6.18
N LEU A 219 -0.45 -5.18 -6.33
CA LEU A 219 0.70 -5.71 -7.08
C LEU A 219 0.64 -5.38 -8.58
N HIS A 220 -0.55 -5.06 -9.09
CA HIS A 220 -0.76 -4.54 -10.46
C HIS A 220 -0.69 -3.00 -10.53
N GLY A 221 -0.32 -2.33 -9.43
CA GLY A 221 -0.19 -0.88 -9.35
C GLY A 221 -1.52 -0.13 -9.21
N LEU A 222 -2.62 -0.82 -8.88
CA LEU A 222 -3.92 -0.18 -8.69
C LEU A 222 -4.01 0.44 -7.30
N CYS A 223 -4.35 1.73 -7.27
CA CYS A 223 -4.63 2.45 -6.03
C CYS A 223 -6.10 2.24 -5.63
N ASN A 224 -6.33 1.45 -4.59
CA ASN A 224 -7.68 1.10 -4.14
C ASN A 224 -7.72 0.97 -2.60
N PRO A 225 -8.63 1.66 -1.89
CA PRO A 225 -8.79 1.53 -0.44
C PRO A 225 -9.01 0.08 0.03
N LYS A 226 -9.61 -0.77 -0.82
CA LYS A 226 -9.84 -2.19 -0.55
C LYS A 226 -8.55 -3.01 -0.51
N SER A 227 -7.43 -2.48 -1.00
CA SER A 227 -6.11 -3.10 -0.85
C SER A 227 -5.62 -3.03 0.60
N ASP A 228 -5.89 -1.94 1.32
CA ASP A 228 -5.60 -1.85 2.76
C ASP A 228 -6.47 -2.82 3.55
N ILE A 229 -7.73 -3.01 3.14
CA ILE A 229 -8.64 -3.98 3.77
C ILE A 229 -8.13 -5.42 3.65
N TYR A 230 -7.54 -5.77 2.51
CA TYR A 230 -6.91 -7.10 2.33
C TYR A 230 -5.69 -7.28 3.23
N SER A 231 -4.79 -6.29 3.22
CA SER A 231 -3.61 -6.28 4.09
C SER A 231 -4.01 -6.38 5.58
N LEU A 232 -5.07 -5.67 5.97
CA LEU A 232 -5.66 -5.74 7.31
C LEU A 232 -6.18 -7.15 7.65
N GLY A 233 -6.75 -7.88 6.68
CA GLY A 233 -7.14 -9.29 6.87
C GLY A 233 -5.97 -10.20 7.24
N ILE A 234 -4.80 -9.96 6.64
CA ILE A 234 -3.56 -10.69 6.98
C ILE A 234 -3.06 -10.29 8.36
N VAL A 235 -3.12 -8.99 8.72
CA VAL A 235 -2.78 -8.53 10.07
C VAL A 235 -3.67 -9.18 11.12
N LEU A 236 -4.99 -9.22 10.92
CA LEU A 236 -5.91 -9.89 11.85
C LEU A 236 -5.58 -11.38 12.00
N PHE A 237 -5.28 -12.05 10.90
CA PHE A 237 -4.84 -13.45 10.94
C PHE A 237 -3.56 -13.63 11.78
N GLU A 238 -2.56 -12.77 11.60
CA GLU A 238 -1.32 -12.81 12.37
C GLU A 238 -1.56 -12.51 13.86
N MET A 239 -2.54 -11.66 14.19
CA MET A 239 -2.95 -11.41 15.58
C MET A 239 -3.58 -12.62 16.26
N LEU A 240 -4.06 -13.62 15.53
CA LEU A 240 -4.71 -14.80 16.10
C LEU A 240 -3.80 -16.02 16.24
N ILE A 241 -2.61 -15.95 15.65
CA ILE A 241 -1.69 -17.06 15.55
C ILE A 241 -0.33 -16.66 16.09
N ASN A 242 0.17 -17.51 16.97
CA ASN A 242 1.57 -17.47 17.36
C ASN A 242 2.41 -18.24 16.35
N PHE A 243 3.42 -17.58 15.76
CA PHE A 243 4.39 -18.20 14.85
C PHE A 243 5.73 -18.30 15.55
N SER A 244 6.39 -19.46 15.44
CA SER A 244 7.72 -19.66 16.01
C SER A 244 8.81 -19.07 15.12
N THR A 245 8.56 -18.97 13.82
CA THR A 245 9.53 -18.44 12.84
C THR A 245 8.86 -17.63 11.73
N ASP A 246 9.61 -16.71 11.11
CA ASP A 246 9.14 -15.96 9.94
C ASP A 246 8.86 -16.87 8.72
N MET A 247 9.55 -18.00 8.62
CA MET A 247 9.33 -19.01 7.57
C MET A 247 7.96 -19.68 7.73
N GLU A 248 7.61 -20.07 8.96
CA GLU A 248 6.30 -20.64 9.29
C GLU A 248 5.19 -19.64 8.98
N LYS A 249 5.34 -18.40 9.47
CA LYS A 249 4.42 -17.29 9.17
C LYS A 249 4.21 -17.12 7.67
N SER A 250 5.30 -17.06 6.91
CA SER A 250 5.22 -16.86 5.45
C SER A 250 4.48 -18.00 4.75
N LYS A 251 4.69 -19.26 5.18
CA LYS A 251 4.00 -20.43 4.64
C LYS A 251 2.50 -20.39 4.95
N GLU A 252 2.12 -20.08 6.19
CA GLU A 252 0.72 -20.04 6.61
C GLU A 252 -0.03 -18.87 5.95
N ILE A 253 0.58 -17.68 5.86
CA ILE A 253 -0.01 -16.56 5.11
C ILE A 253 -0.13 -16.92 3.62
N THR A 254 0.84 -17.61 3.01
CA THR A 254 0.72 -18.04 1.61
C THR A 254 -0.46 -18.98 1.40
N LYS A 255 -0.66 -19.96 2.29
CA LYS A 255 -1.85 -20.84 2.27
C LYS A 255 -3.15 -20.05 2.44
N LEU A 256 -3.16 -19.12 3.39
CA LEU A 256 -4.31 -18.25 3.64
C LEU A 256 -4.69 -17.44 2.39
N LYS A 257 -3.71 -16.85 1.68
CA LYS A 257 -3.93 -16.12 0.42
C LYS A 257 -4.48 -17.00 -0.71
N MET A 258 -4.29 -18.32 -0.63
CA MET A 258 -4.90 -19.30 -1.54
C MET A 258 -6.29 -19.77 -1.10
N GLY A 259 -6.85 -19.18 -0.03
CA GLY A 259 -8.17 -19.52 0.50
C GLY A 259 -8.17 -20.66 1.53
N HIS A 260 -6.99 -21.10 1.99
CA HIS A 260 -6.89 -22.16 3.00
C HIS A 260 -6.76 -21.58 4.41
N MET A 261 -7.89 -21.50 5.13
CA MET A 261 -7.92 -21.14 6.55
C MET A 261 -7.35 -22.27 7.42
N PRO A 262 -6.43 -22.00 8.36
CA PRO A 262 -5.97 -23.01 9.31
C PRO A 262 -7.11 -23.48 10.23
N PRO A 263 -7.31 -24.80 10.43
CA PRO A 263 -8.41 -25.32 11.26
C PRO A 263 -8.45 -24.77 12.69
N ARG A 264 -7.28 -24.43 13.25
CA ARG A 264 -7.18 -23.80 14.58
C ARG A 264 -7.93 -22.48 14.69
N ILE A 265 -8.02 -21.71 13.60
CA ILE A 265 -8.74 -20.43 13.55
C ILE A 265 -10.24 -20.68 13.44
N ASP A 266 -10.67 -21.59 12.55
CA ASP A 266 -12.09 -21.92 12.39
C ASP A 266 -12.69 -22.47 13.68
N THR A 267 -11.95 -23.33 14.40
CA THR A 267 -12.43 -23.93 15.65
C THR A 267 -12.37 -22.95 16.83
N LYS A 268 -11.26 -22.20 17.00
CA LYS A 268 -11.05 -21.35 18.18
C LYS A 268 -11.68 -19.96 18.02
N TYR A 269 -11.70 -19.42 16.81
CA TYR A 269 -12.11 -18.06 16.50
C TYR A 269 -13.02 -17.98 15.25
N PRO A 270 -14.17 -18.68 15.24
CA PRO A 270 -15.02 -18.79 14.05
C PRO A 270 -15.56 -17.44 13.56
N HIS A 271 -15.72 -16.46 14.46
CA HIS A 271 -16.19 -15.13 14.09
C HIS A 271 -15.11 -14.35 13.33
N TYR A 272 -13.84 -14.37 13.77
CA TYR A 272 -12.73 -13.77 13.03
C TYR A 272 -12.45 -14.52 11.73
N ALA A 273 -12.58 -15.84 11.69
CA ALA A 273 -12.41 -16.62 10.46
C ALA A 273 -13.32 -16.10 9.32
N LYS A 274 -14.59 -15.82 9.65
CA LYS A 274 -15.56 -15.22 8.72
C LYS A 274 -15.16 -13.82 8.27
N ILE A 275 -14.66 -12.99 9.20
CA ILE A 275 -14.17 -11.64 8.87
C ILE A 275 -12.96 -11.73 7.94
N ILE A 276 -11.93 -12.49 8.32
CA ILE A 276 -10.70 -12.72 7.55
C ILE A 276 -11.03 -13.19 6.14
N THR A 277 -11.93 -14.16 5.98
CA THR A 277 -12.37 -14.67 4.68
C THR A 277 -12.96 -13.56 3.80
N LYS A 278 -13.80 -12.69 4.36
CA LYS A 278 -14.37 -11.54 3.62
C LYS A 278 -13.31 -10.50 3.25
N LEU A 279 -12.33 -10.25 4.13
CA LEU A 279 -11.28 -9.25 3.88
C LEU A 279 -10.29 -9.73 2.80
N LEU A 280 -10.08 -11.04 2.69
CA LEU A 280 -9.15 -11.67 1.75
C LEU A 280 -9.77 -12.08 0.42
N ASP A 281 -11.01 -11.69 0.12
CA ASP A 281 -11.63 -11.99 -1.17
C ASP A 281 -10.74 -11.46 -2.31
N VAL A 282 -10.50 -12.28 -3.33
CA VAL A 282 -9.64 -11.91 -4.47
C VAL A 282 -10.20 -10.70 -5.20
N ASN A 283 -11.53 -10.56 -5.27
CA ASN A 283 -12.21 -9.42 -5.87
C ASN A 283 -12.39 -8.29 -4.84
N PRO A 284 -11.75 -7.12 -5.03
CA PRO A 284 -11.88 -5.98 -4.11
C PRO A 284 -13.32 -5.47 -3.92
N LYS A 285 -14.21 -5.73 -4.89
CA LYS A 285 -15.62 -5.34 -4.81
C LYS A 285 -16.40 -6.13 -3.75
N HIS A 286 -15.99 -7.35 -3.43
CA HIS A 286 -16.65 -8.19 -2.43
C HIS A 286 -16.18 -7.90 -1.00
N ARG A 287 -14.98 -7.33 -0.85
CA ARG A 287 -14.48 -6.88 0.46
C ARG A 287 -15.36 -5.74 0.99
N PRO A 288 -15.59 -5.61 2.30
CA PRO A 288 -16.23 -4.42 2.86
C PRO A 288 -15.31 -3.18 2.71
N SER A 289 -15.88 -1.98 2.80
CA SER A 289 -15.11 -0.78 3.15
C SER A 289 -14.75 -0.79 4.64
N ALA A 290 -13.80 0.07 5.05
CA ALA A 290 -13.46 0.22 6.47
C ALA A 290 -14.69 0.62 7.31
N GLY A 291 -15.47 1.62 6.88
CA GLY A 291 -16.71 2.01 7.55
C GLY A 291 -17.76 0.89 7.63
N GLN A 292 -17.97 0.13 6.56
CA GLN A 292 -18.87 -1.05 6.62
C GLN A 292 -18.37 -2.11 7.61
N LEU A 293 -17.05 -2.30 7.69
CA LEU A 293 -16.44 -3.22 8.63
C LEU A 293 -16.62 -2.73 10.08
N LEU A 294 -16.46 -1.43 10.35
CA LEU A 294 -16.73 -0.83 11.67
C LEU A 294 -18.16 -1.07 12.13
N ILE A 295 -19.13 -0.79 11.28
CA ILE A 295 -20.56 -1.02 11.59
C ILE A 295 -20.80 -2.49 11.96
N HIS A 296 -20.17 -3.41 11.24
CA HIS A 296 -20.29 -4.84 11.52
C HIS A 296 -19.66 -5.21 12.87
N LEU A 297 -18.48 -4.66 13.19
CA LEU A 297 -17.81 -4.89 14.48
C LEU A 297 -18.63 -4.34 15.65
N ASP A 298 -19.16 -3.13 15.53
CA ASP A 298 -19.93 -2.48 16.59
C ASP A 298 -21.27 -3.21 16.85
N SER A 299 -21.92 -3.69 15.79
CA SER A 299 -23.16 -4.49 15.93
C SER A 299 -22.93 -5.77 16.74
N ASN A 300 -21.80 -6.46 16.51
CA ASN A 300 -21.45 -7.68 17.25
C ASN A 300 -21.12 -7.38 18.73
N LEU A 301 -20.49 -6.24 19.02
CA LEU A 301 -20.20 -5.81 20.40
C LEU A 301 -21.49 -5.53 21.18
N ASP A 302 -22.46 -4.85 20.55
CA ASP A 302 -23.77 -4.59 21.15
C ASP A 302 -24.57 -5.86 21.40
N GLU A 303 -24.55 -6.83 20.48
CA GLU A 303 -25.19 -8.13 20.67
C GLU A 303 -24.53 -8.93 21.80
N GLY A 304 -23.20 -8.94 21.87
CA GLY A 304 -22.44 -9.57 22.95
C GLY A 304 -22.78 -8.95 24.31
N ARG A 305 -22.84 -7.62 24.37
CA ARG A 305 -23.23 -6.87 25.58
C ARG A 305 -24.66 -7.20 26.01
N ARG A 306 -25.62 -7.16 25.09
CA ARG A 306 -27.03 -7.50 25.37
C ARG A 306 -27.22 -8.95 25.78
N THR A 307 -26.43 -9.88 25.22
CA THR A 307 -26.47 -11.28 25.60
C THR A 307 -25.95 -11.47 27.01
N MET A 308 -24.78 -10.89 27.35
CA MET A 308 -24.26 -10.86 28.72
C MET A 308 -25.23 -10.21 29.72
N GLU A 309 -25.88 -9.11 29.31
CA GLU A 309 -26.89 -8.43 30.13
C GLU A 309 -28.15 -9.27 30.37
N ARG A 310 -28.49 -10.17 29.45
CA ARG A 310 -29.64 -11.08 29.58
C ARG A 310 -29.31 -12.37 30.33
N THR A 311 -28.08 -12.88 30.23
CA THR A 311 -27.65 -14.11 30.92
C THR A 311 -27.21 -13.89 32.36
N MET A 312 -26.92 -12.66 32.77
CA MET A 312 -26.61 -12.32 34.16
C MET A 312 -27.79 -11.60 34.81
N SER A 313 -28.39 -12.20 35.84
CA SER A 313 -29.33 -11.50 36.73
C SER A 313 -28.65 -10.29 37.39
N GLY A 314 -29.41 -9.28 37.80
CA GLY A 314 -28.86 -8.15 38.57
C GLY A 314 -28.13 -8.63 39.83
N ASP A 315 -28.70 -9.62 40.50
CA ASP A 315 -28.15 -10.21 41.73
C ASP A 315 -26.82 -10.94 41.47
N ASP A 316 -26.68 -11.66 40.35
CA ASP A 316 -25.44 -12.38 39.99
C ASP A 316 -24.29 -11.41 39.66
N LYS A 317 -24.61 -10.23 39.12
CA LYS A 317 -23.61 -9.20 38.83
C LYS A 317 -23.09 -8.57 40.12
N ASP A 318 -23.98 -8.28 41.06
CA ASP A 318 -23.61 -7.67 42.33
C ASP A 318 -22.78 -8.65 43.20
N GLU A 319 -23.12 -9.94 43.18
CA GLU A 319 -22.34 -10.99 43.86
C GLU A 319 -20.92 -11.14 43.24
N MET A 320 -20.82 -11.17 41.91
CA MET A 320 -19.52 -11.21 41.21
C MET A 320 -18.69 -9.95 41.46
N ILE A 321 -19.32 -8.77 41.50
CA ILE A 321 -18.65 -7.50 41.81
C ILE A 321 -18.10 -7.53 43.23
N GLU A 322 -18.87 -8.00 44.21
CA GLU A 322 -18.40 -8.14 45.59
C GLU A 322 -17.26 -9.15 45.70
N GLU A 323 -17.34 -10.30 45.02
CA GLU A 323 -16.26 -11.29 45.01
C GLU A 323 -14.96 -10.70 44.43
N LEU A 324 -15.06 -9.94 43.33
CA LEU A 324 -13.92 -9.29 42.70
C LEU A 324 -13.32 -8.19 43.59
N LYS A 325 -14.14 -7.40 44.28
CA LYS A 325 -13.65 -6.42 45.28
C LYS A 325 -12.87 -7.12 46.40
N LEU A 326 -13.39 -8.23 46.91
CA LEU A 326 -12.75 -9.01 47.97
C LEU A 326 -11.43 -9.66 47.51
N LYS A 327 -11.34 -10.06 46.25
CA LYS A 327 -10.07 -10.49 45.63
C LYS A 327 -9.09 -9.32 45.46
N LEU A 328 -9.58 -8.14 45.05
CA LEU A 328 -8.75 -6.94 44.88
C LEU A 328 -8.14 -6.49 46.22
N ASP A 329 -8.92 -6.50 47.30
CA ASP A 329 -8.44 -6.07 48.61
C ASP A 329 -7.40 -7.03 49.19
N ARG A 330 -7.58 -8.35 49.05
CA ARG A 330 -6.54 -9.33 49.39
C ARG A 330 -5.24 -9.10 48.61
N LYS A 331 -5.33 -8.79 47.33
CA LYS A 331 -4.15 -8.50 46.50
C LYS A 331 -3.46 -7.19 46.92
N LYS A 332 -4.21 -6.18 47.37
CA LYS A 332 -3.62 -4.96 47.93
C LYS A 332 -2.86 -5.24 49.22
N GLU A 333 -3.43 -6.04 50.14
CA GLU A 333 -2.73 -6.44 51.37
C GLU A 333 -1.43 -7.20 51.08
N GLU A 334 -1.46 -8.07 50.07
CA GLU A 334 -0.30 -8.82 49.59
C GLU A 334 0.79 -7.89 49.01
N ILE A 335 0.40 -6.86 48.25
CA ILE A 335 1.31 -5.84 47.76
C ILE A 335 1.91 -5.03 48.92
N GLU A 336 1.12 -4.63 49.91
CA GLU A 336 1.62 -3.88 51.06
C GLU A 336 2.61 -4.69 51.90
N THR A 337 2.35 -5.98 52.08
CA THR A 337 3.29 -6.87 52.77
C THR A 337 4.58 -7.03 51.99
N LEU A 338 4.51 -7.27 50.68
CA LEU A 338 5.71 -7.32 49.83
C LEU A 338 6.50 -6.01 49.87
N GLN A 339 5.84 -4.86 49.83
CA GLN A 339 6.49 -3.54 49.94
C GLN A 339 7.14 -3.31 51.31
N ARG A 340 6.58 -3.87 52.39
CA ARG A 340 7.21 -3.84 53.72
C ARG A 340 8.46 -4.71 53.74
N THR A 341 8.40 -5.93 53.20
CA THR A 341 9.54 -6.83 53.12
C THR A 341 10.67 -6.26 52.28
N ILE A 342 10.36 -5.63 51.13
CA ILE A 342 11.36 -4.97 50.28
C ILE A 342 12.08 -3.86 51.06
N ARG A 343 11.34 -2.99 51.77
CA ARG A 343 11.93 -1.93 52.60
C ARG A 343 12.84 -2.48 53.69
N GLN A 344 12.43 -3.57 54.34
CA GLN A 344 13.21 -4.20 55.39
C GLN A 344 14.52 -4.80 54.85
N MET A 345 14.47 -5.46 53.69
CA MET A 345 15.68 -5.96 53.00
C MET A 345 16.60 -4.83 52.52
N GLU A 346 16.06 -3.67 52.14
CA GLU A 346 16.86 -2.50 51.77
C GLU A 346 17.55 -1.86 52.98
N GLU A 347 16.91 -1.89 54.15
CA GLU A 347 17.49 -1.42 55.42
C GLU A 347 18.57 -2.39 55.94
N GLU A 348 18.36 -3.70 55.87
CA GLU A 348 19.35 -4.72 56.26
C GLU A 348 20.60 -4.75 55.34
N ARG A 349 20.48 -4.17 54.15
CA ARG A 349 21.56 -4.09 53.16
C ARG A 349 22.41 -2.81 53.29
N ARG A 350 21.98 -1.84 54.12
CA ARG A 350 22.76 -0.65 54.51
C ARG A 350 23.56 -0.93 55.77
#